data_AF-A0A7W3APL2-F1
#
_entry.id   AF-A0A7W3APL2-F1
#
_cell.length_a   1.000
_cell.length_b   1.000
_cell.length_c   1.000
_cell.angle_alpha   90.00
_cell.angle_beta   90.00
_cell.angle_gamma   90.00
#
_symmetry.space_group_name_H-M   'P 1'
#
loop_
_entity.id
_entity.type
_entity.pdbx_description
1 polymer ?
#
loop_
_entity_poly.entity_id
_entity_poly.type
_entity_poly.pdbx_seq_one_letter_code
_entity_poly.pdbx_strand_id
1 'polypeptide(L)'
;RTPGNADENCMTFVSGMGRRLDMEAVLPGSGFYSPGEGLAVRRGEQGHWLISSDDGQFFLFEEDPHHPQRQRLKMLGDRNSNCLNLYYDDRGRITEISGEQQRPCIRLYYE
;
A
#
# COMPACT_ATOMS: atom_id res chain seq x y z
N ARG A 1 6.15 -18.11 -17.26
CA ARG A 1 6.45 -17.75 -15.85
C ARG A 1 7.26 -18.87 -15.24
N THR A 2 8.50 -18.61 -14.84
CA THR A 2 9.30 -19.58 -14.06
C THR A 2 8.70 -19.64 -12.65
N PRO A 3 8.36 -20.82 -12.11
CA PRO A 3 7.86 -20.92 -10.74
C PRO A 3 8.99 -20.54 -9.79
N GLY A 4 8.79 -19.50 -8.97
CA GLY A 4 9.71 -19.18 -7.87
C GLY A 4 10.28 -17.76 -7.85
N ASN A 5 10.13 -16.97 -8.92
CA ASN A 5 10.48 -15.55 -8.88
C ASN A 5 9.22 -14.72 -9.11
N ALA A 6 8.70 -14.11 -8.04
CA ALA A 6 7.68 -13.08 -8.18
C ALA A 6 8.30 -11.96 -9.03
N ASP A 7 7.66 -11.61 -10.13
CA ASP A 7 8.07 -10.45 -10.92
C ASP A 7 7.90 -9.22 -10.03
N GLU A 8 9.00 -8.51 -9.75
CA GLU A 8 9.02 -7.32 -8.89
C GLU A 8 8.12 -6.20 -9.41
N ASN A 9 7.75 -6.26 -10.69
CA ASN A 9 6.84 -5.32 -11.32
C ASN A 9 5.37 -5.73 -11.15
N CYS A 10 5.08 -6.93 -10.68
CA CYS A 10 3.72 -7.41 -10.45
C CYS A 10 3.37 -7.34 -8.97
N MET A 11 2.16 -6.87 -8.66
CA MET A 11 1.64 -6.82 -7.30
C MET A 11 0.24 -7.46 -7.24
N THR A 12 -0.05 -8.19 -6.18
CA THR A 12 -1.42 -8.57 -5.83
C THR A 12 -1.93 -7.63 -4.75
N PHE A 13 -2.95 -6.83 -5.07
CA PHE A 13 -3.64 -6.03 -4.07
C PHE A 13 -4.75 -6.84 -3.43
N VAL A 14 -4.91 -6.70 -2.12
CA VAL A 14 -6.01 -7.27 -1.36
C VAL A 14 -6.91 -6.13 -0.94
N SER A 15 -8.12 -6.08 -1.49
CA SER A 15 -9.08 -5.01 -1.16
C SER A 15 -9.53 -5.09 0.29
N GLY A 16 -10.19 -4.04 0.79
CA GLY A 16 -10.74 -4.02 2.15
C GLY A 16 -11.75 -5.14 2.45
N MET A 17 -12.38 -5.72 1.42
CA MET A 17 -13.27 -6.89 1.56
C MET A 17 -12.54 -8.25 1.41
N GLY A 18 -11.21 -8.24 1.26
CA GLY A 18 -10.40 -9.44 1.10
C GLY A 18 -10.32 -9.98 -0.33
N ARG A 19 -10.89 -9.30 -1.33
CA ARG A 19 -10.77 -9.72 -2.74
C ARG A 19 -9.33 -9.49 -3.22
N ARG A 20 -8.75 -10.52 -3.84
CA ARG A 20 -7.41 -10.46 -4.43
C ARG A 20 -7.51 -9.98 -5.87
N LEU A 21 -6.71 -8.97 -6.21
CA LEU A 21 -6.60 -8.39 -7.54
C LEU A 21 -5.15 -8.47 -7.98
N ASP A 22 -4.88 -9.32 -8.97
CA ASP A 22 -3.56 -9.40 -9.59
C ASP A 22 -3.42 -8.25 -10.59
N MET A 23 -2.44 -7.38 -10.35
CA MET A 23 -2.21 -6.21 -11.17
C MET A 23 -1.38 -6.53 -12.40
N GLU A 24 -1.55 -5.72 -13.43
CA GLU A 24 -0.59 -5.64 -14.53
C GLU A 24 0.78 -5.20 -14.02
N ALA A 25 1.84 -5.55 -14.77
CA ALA A 25 3.18 -5.16 -14.41
C ALA A 25 3.35 -3.63 -14.46
N VAL A 26 3.86 -3.02 -13.39
CA VAL A 26 4.10 -1.58 -13.28
C VAL A 26 5.59 -1.34 -13.02
N LEU A 27 6.22 -0.69 -13.99
CA LEU A 27 7.60 -0.25 -13.87
C LEU A 27 7.71 0.95 -12.91
N PRO A 28 8.84 1.14 -12.23
CA PRO A 28 9.10 2.37 -11.47
C PRO A 28 8.85 3.63 -12.31
N GLY A 29 8.16 4.61 -11.73
CA GLY A 29 7.77 5.86 -12.41
C GLY A 29 6.52 5.75 -13.31
N SER A 30 5.91 4.57 -13.40
CA SER A 30 4.76 4.33 -14.27
C SER A 30 3.49 3.98 -13.48
N GLY A 31 2.38 3.80 -14.20
CA GLY A 31 1.10 3.43 -13.63
C GLY A 31 0.05 3.19 -14.70
N PHE A 32 -1.09 2.65 -14.28
CA PHE A 32 -2.24 2.38 -15.12
C PHE A 32 -3.53 2.66 -14.36
N TYR A 33 -4.64 2.70 -15.08
CA TYR A 33 -5.98 2.75 -14.51
C TYR A 33 -6.76 1.51 -14.98
N SER A 34 -7.43 0.84 -14.06
CA SER A 34 -8.31 -0.30 -14.33
C SER A 34 -9.77 0.15 -14.21
N PRO A 35 -10.49 0.37 -15.32
CA PRO A 35 -11.89 0.81 -15.28
C PRO A 35 -12.82 -0.22 -14.64
N GLY A 36 -12.54 -1.52 -14.82
CA GLY A 36 -13.36 -2.59 -14.25
C GLY A 36 -13.25 -2.68 -12.73
N GLU A 37 -12.15 -2.19 -12.17
CA GLU A 37 -11.90 -2.15 -10.72
C GLU A 37 -12.15 -0.76 -10.12
N GLY A 38 -12.25 0.29 -10.95
CA GLY A 38 -12.29 1.67 -10.49
C GLY A 38 -11.04 2.08 -9.72
N LEU A 39 -9.87 1.56 -10.14
CA LEU A 39 -8.59 1.73 -9.45
C LEU A 39 -7.53 2.35 -10.36
N ALA A 40 -6.87 3.41 -9.88
CA ALA A 40 -5.60 3.90 -10.41
C ALA A 40 -4.44 3.29 -9.60
N VAL A 41 -3.47 2.71 -10.30
CA VAL A 41 -2.28 2.07 -9.72
C VAL A 41 -1.04 2.77 -10.23
N ARG A 42 -0.16 3.20 -9.33
CA ARG A 42 1.11 3.86 -9.68
C ARG A 42 2.24 3.29 -8.85
N ARG A 43 3.42 3.20 -9.47
CA ARG A 43 4.67 2.87 -8.78
C ARG A 43 5.61 4.06 -8.88
N GLY A 44 5.98 4.64 -7.75
CA GLY A 44 6.97 5.71 -7.68
C GLY A 44 8.37 5.23 -8.08
N GLU A 45 9.27 6.15 -8.39
CA GLU A 45 10.67 5.82 -8.73
C GLU A 45 11.40 5.11 -7.57
N GLN A 46 11.01 5.41 -6.33
CA GLN A 46 11.52 4.76 -5.12
C GLN A 46 10.83 3.42 -4.81
N GLY A 47 10.04 2.88 -5.75
CA GLY A 47 9.37 1.58 -5.59
C GLY A 47 8.07 1.60 -4.79
N HIS A 48 7.72 2.72 -4.15
CA HIS A 48 6.45 2.87 -3.44
C HIS A 48 5.24 2.67 -4.37
N TRP A 49 4.23 1.96 -3.89
CA TRP A 49 3.00 1.71 -4.64
C TRP A 49 1.87 2.59 -4.12
N LEU A 50 1.24 3.35 -5.01
CA LEU A 50 0.03 4.12 -4.73
C LEU A 50 -1.15 3.49 -5.46
N ILE A 51 -2.17 3.10 -4.71
CA ILE A 51 -3.44 2.59 -5.22
C ILE A 51 -4.54 3.54 -4.79
N SER A 52 -5.28 4.10 -5.75
CA SER A 52 -6.39 5.01 -5.49
C SER A 52 -7.67 4.49 -6.13
N SER A 53 -8.78 4.60 -5.43
CA SER A 53 -10.12 4.30 -5.94
C SER A 53 -10.81 5.54 -6.48
N ASP A 54 -11.81 5.34 -7.35
CA ASP A 54 -12.68 6.42 -7.83
C ASP A 54 -13.51 7.06 -6.69
N ASP A 55 -13.77 6.32 -5.61
CA ASP A 55 -14.38 6.83 -4.38
C ASP A 55 -13.43 7.72 -3.57
N GLY A 56 -12.18 7.86 -4.03
CA GLY A 56 -11.19 8.79 -3.50
C GLY A 56 -10.44 8.25 -2.28
N GLN A 57 -10.66 7.00 -1.89
CA GLN A 57 -9.78 6.32 -0.95
C GLN A 57 -8.48 5.96 -1.65
N PHE A 58 -7.34 6.19 -0.99
CA PHE A 58 -6.04 5.82 -1.50
C PHE A 58 -5.15 5.18 -0.44
N PHE A 59 -4.21 4.37 -0.91
CA PHE A 59 -3.30 3.57 -0.10
C PHE A 59 -1.89 3.71 -0.67
N LEU A 60 -0.94 4.07 0.19
CA LEU A 60 0.47 4.10 -0.12
C LEU A 60 1.15 2.93 0.57
N PHE A 61 1.85 2.10 -0.21
CA PHE A 61 2.63 0.98 0.28
C PHE A 61 4.11 1.18 0.00
N GLU A 62 4.93 0.61 0.88
CA GLU A 62 6.37 0.53 0.73
C GLU A 62 6.86 -0.90 0.90
N GLU A 63 8.10 -1.16 0.49
CA GLU A 63 8.71 -2.48 0.65
C GLU A 63 8.70 -2.89 2.12
N ASP A 64 8.36 -4.15 2.39
CA ASP A 64 8.48 -4.71 3.72
C ASP A 64 9.92 -5.21 3.95
N PRO A 65 10.70 -4.60 4.87
CA PRO A 65 12.08 -4.99 5.12
C PRO A 65 12.24 -6.44 5.61
N HIS A 66 11.19 -7.02 6.19
CA HIS A 66 11.19 -8.39 6.73
C HIS A 66 10.62 -9.40 5.73
N HIS A 67 9.88 -8.94 4.72
CA HIS A 67 9.22 -9.80 3.74
C HIS A 67 9.33 -9.22 2.33
N PRO A 68 10.44 -9.50 1.60
CA PRO A 68 10.71 -8.90 0.28
C PRO A 68 9.64 -9.13 -0.80
N GLN A 69 8.76 -10.12 -0.62
CA GLN A 69 7.65 -10.41 -1.52
C GLN A 69 6.35 -9.67 -1.15
N ARG A 70 6.40 -8.78 -0.16
CA ARG A 70 5.25 -8.04 0.37
C ARG A 70 5.55 -6.56 0.40
N GLN A 71 4.48 -5.80 0.22
CA GLN A 71 4.47 -4.36 0.45
C GLN A 71 3.65 -4.13 1.72
N ARG A 72 4.16 -3.32 2.63
CA ARG A 72 3.46 -2.93 3.86
C ARG A 72 2.77 -1.59 3.68
N LEU A 73 1.62 -1.41 4.33
CA LEU A 73 0.85 -0.17 4.24
C LEU A 73 1.57 0.94 5.01
N LYS A 74 1.95 2.02 4.34
CA LYS A 74 2.60 3.19 4.93
C LYS A 74 1.60 4.26 5.33
N MET A 75 0.61 4.48 4.46
CA MET A 75 -0.39 5.53 4.64
C MET A 75 -1.68 5.13 3.93
N LEU A 76 -2.81 5.55 4.48
CA LEU A 76 -4.10 5.54 3.80
C LEU A 76 -4.76 6.91 3.94
N GLY A 77 -5.58 7.30 2.96
CA GLY A 77 -6.31 8.55 3.03
C GLY A 77 -7.54 8.60 2.15
N ASP A 78 -8.21 9.75 2.15
CA ASP A 78 -9.44 10.00 1.41
C ASP A 78 -9.41 11.30 0.59
N ARG A 79 -10.47 11.53 -0.20
CA ARG A 79 -10.64 12.73 -1.04
C ARG A 79 -10.70 14.05 -0.27
N ASN A 80 -10.93 14.00 1.05
CA ASN A 80 -10.98 15.19 1.90
C ASN A 80 -9.61 15.53 2.49
N SER A 81 -8.54 14.90 1.99
CA SER A 81 -7.17 15.02 2.50
C SER A 81 -6.98 14.46 3.91
N ASN A 82 -7.95 13.72 4.45
CA ASN A 82 -7.70 12.98 5.69
C ASN A 82 -6.70 11.87 5.39
N CYS A 83 -5.61 11.80 6.17
CA CYS A 83 -4.59 10.77 6.04
C CYS A 83 -4.33 10.13 7.39
N LEU A 84 -4.07 8.82 7.39
CA LEU A 84 -3.54 8.06 8.51
C LEU A 84 -2.20 7.46 8.10
N ASN A 85 -1.16 7.72 8.88
CA ASN A 85 0.17 7.15 8.73
C ASN A 85 0.34 5.96 9.67
N LEU A 86 1.05 4.93 9.20
CA LEU A 86 1.37 3.73 9.98
C LEU A 86 2.87 3.70 10.25
N TYR A 87 3.23 3.44 11.50
CA TYR A 87 4.61 3.27 11.94
C TYR A 87 4.83 1.86 12.45
N TYR A 88 6.01 1.32 12.18
CA TYR A 88 6.38 -0.05 12.47
C TYR A 88 7.62 -0.09 13.36
N ASP A 89 7.70 -1.11 14.23
CA ASP A 89 8.95 -1.44 14.93
C ASP A 89 9.93 -2.22 14.03
N ASP A 90 11.12 -2.48 14.56
CA ASP A 90 12.19 -3.27 13.91
C ASP A 90 11.83 -4.75 13.70
N ARG A 91 10.64 -5.19 14.13
CA ARG A 91 10.11 -6.53 13.86
C ARG A 91 9.00 -6.50 12.81
N GLY A 92 8.70 -5.33 12.23
CA GLY A 92 7.65 -5.15 11.23
C GLY A 92 6.23 -5.12 11.82
N ARG A 93 6.07 -4.86 13.13
CA ARG A 93 4.75 -4.75 13.78
C ARG A 93 4.33 -3.29 13.89
N ILE A 94 3.05 -2.99 13.66
CA ILE A 94 2.53 -1.62 13.72
C ILE A 94 2.58 -1.13 15.18
N THR A 95 3.30 -0.04 15.45
CA THR A 95 3.38 0.56 16.80
C THR A 95 2.53 1.82 16.93
N GLU A 96 2.24 2.50 15.83
CA GLU A 96 1.42 3.70 15.83
C GLU A 96 0.62 3.85 14.54
N ILE A 97 -0.62 4.32 14.68
CA ILE A 97 -1.47 4.80 13.60
C ILE A 97 -1.87 6.23 13.95
N SER A 98 -1.46 7.20 13.14
CA SER A 98 -1.69 8.61 13.44
C SER A 98 -2.21 9.40 12.25
N GLY A 99 -3.21 10.25 12.49
CA GLY A 99 -3.68 11.24 11.53
C GLY A 99 -2.80 12.49 11.46
N GLU A 100 -3.27 13.49 10.72
CA GLU A 100 -2.63 14.81 10.68
C GLU A 100 -2.47 15.39 12.09
N GLN A 101 -1.36 16.10 12.32
CA GLN A 101 -1.04 16.70 13.62
C GLN A 101 -1.12 15.70 14.79
N GLN A 102 -0.87 14.41 14.51
CA GLN A 102 -0.94 13.33 15.50
C GLN A 102 -2.35 13.15 16.09
N ARG A 103 -3.41 13.41 15.30
CA ARG A 103 -4.81 13.25 15.72
C ARG A 103 -5.69 12.70 14.58
N PRO A 104 -6.40 11.57 14.78
CA PRO A 104 -6.32 10.66 15.92
C PRO A 104 -4.92 10.02 16.04
N CYS A 105 -4.53 9.55 17.22
CA CYS A 105 -3.27 8.81 17.43
C CYS A 105 -3.56 7.57 18.27
N ILE A 106 -3.27 6.40 17.72
CA ILE A 106 -3.42 5.10 18.36
C ILE A 106 -2.03 4.49 18.47
N ARG A 107 -1.63 4.08 19.67
CA ARG A 107 -0.37 3.38 19.91
C ARG A 107 -0.62 1.95 20.34
N LEU A 108 0.18 1.05 19.81
CA LEU A 108 0.13 -0.37 20.05
C LEU A 108 1.39 -0.77 20.81
N TYR A 109 1.19 -1.45 21.93
CA TYR A 109 2.27 -2.00 22.74
C TYR A 109 2.13 -3.52 22.73
N TYR A 110 3.23 -4.19 22.42
CA TYR A 110 3.31 -5.63 22.34
C TYR A 110 4.11 -6.15 23.53
N GLU A 111 3.68 -7.30 24.08
CA GLU A 111 4.44 -8.08 25.06
C GLU A 111 5.68 -8.75 24.43
#